data_AF-A0A4R2R5Q5-F1
#
_entry.id   AF-A0A4R2R5Q5-F1
#
_cell.length_a   1.000
_cell.length_b   1.000
_cell.length_c   1.000
_cell.angle_alpha   90.00
_cell.angle_beta   90.00
_cell.angle_gamma   90.00
#
_symmetry.space_group_name_H-M   'P 1'
#
loop_
_entity.id
_entity.type
_entity.pdbx_description
1 polymer ?
#
loop_
_entity_poly.entity_id
_entity_poly.type
_entity_poly.pdbx_seq_one_letter_code
_entity_poly.pdbx_strand_id
1 'polypeptide(L)'
;MNANLGAGQDVEAVNTGALLSQAREALERYHEVYVDDDGALTFQHGEVPCAVQAMQLAEGLVVLSLTCVVAWDLPDEPAMAVSAAERAGQGMFGTLGVVHTERGMDVTLRYAFPAEGLAAEPLSTLLMLVVSTASQLRAELVGD
;
A
#
# COMPACT_ATOMS: atom_id res chain seq x y z
N MET A 1 6.74 -30.69 -22.70
CA MET A 1 7.00 -29.25 -22.55
C MET A 1 5.66 -28.55 -22.34
N ASN A 2 5.39 -28.17 -21.08
CA ASN A 2 4.59 -27.02 -20.64
C ASN A 2 3.06 -26.93 -20.90
N ALA A 3 2.27 -27.92 -20.45
CA ALA A 3 0.82 -27.69 -20.22
C ALA A 3 0.51 -27.15 -18.80
N ASN A 4 1.44 -27.32 -17.85
CA ASN A 4 1.19 -27.03 -16.42
C ASN A 4 1.48 -25.58 -16.01
N LEU A 5 2.16 -24.79 -16.85
CA LEU A 5 2.48 -23.38 -16.56
C LEU A 5 1.26 -22.47 -16.81
N GLY A 6 0.48 -22.71 -17.88
CA GLY A 6 -0.68 -21.88 -18.22
C GLY A 6 -1.80 -21.96 -17.18
N ALA A 7 -2.14 -23.18 -16.73
CA ALA A 7 -3.21 -23.37 -15.74
C ALA A 7 -2.89 -22.73 -14.38
N GLY A 8 -1.62 -22.71 -13.96
CA GLY A 8 -1.20 -22.05 -12.72
C GLY A 8 -1.28 -20.53 -12.80
N GLN A 9 -0.87 -19.96 -13.94
CA GLN A 9 -0.91 -18.51 -14.17
C GLN A 9 -2.35 -17.97 -14.27
N ASP A 10 -3.26 -18.72 -14.89
CA ASP A 10 -4.67 -18.35 -14.97
C ASP A 10 -5.33 -18.32 -13.58
N VAL A 11 -5.01 -19.29 -12.73
CA VAL A 11 -5.51 -19.35 -11.34
C VAL A 11 -4.93 -18.22 -10.50
N GLU A 12 -3.64 -17.90 -10.67
CA GLU A 12 -2.99 -16.79 -9.99
C GLU A 12 -3.61 -15.43 -10.33
N ALA A 13 -3.86 -15.19 -11.62
CA ALA A 13 -4.53 -13.98 -12.09
C ALA A 13 -5.97 -13.87 -11.53
N VAL A 14 -6.70 -14.98 -11.45
CA VAL A 14 -8.05 -15.01 -10.87
C VAL A 14 -8.02 -14.68 -9.38
N ASN A 15 -7.09 -15.29 -8.63
CA ASN A 15 -7.00 -15.10 -7.18
C ASN A 15 -6.59 -13.66 -6.81
N THR A 16 -5.58 -13.12 -7.49
CA THR A 16 -5.14 -11.73 -7.29
C THR A 16 -6.21 -10.73 -7.70
N GLY A 17 -6.90 -10.95 -8.83
CA GLY A 17 -8.00 -10.11 -9.29
C GLY A 17 -9.21 -10.12 -8.34
N ALA A 18 -9.56 -11.29 -7.78
CA ALA A 18 -10.63 -11.41 -6.80
C ALA A 18 -10.31 -10.63 -5.51
N LEU A 19 -9.07 -10.71 -5.03
CA LEU A 19 -8.64 -9.98 -3.84
C LEU A 19 -8.58 -8.47 -4.09
N LEU A 20 -8.10 -8.02 -5.25
CA LEU A 20 -8.15 -6.60 -5.63
C LEU A 20 -9.57 -6.08 -5.73
N SER A 21 -10.51 -6.88 -6.24
CA SER A 21 -11.92 -6.51 -6.30
C SER A 21 -12.51 -6.31 -4.89
N GLN A 22 -12.16 -7.16 -3.93
CA GLN A 22 -12.58 -6.99 -2.53
C GLN A 22 -11.94 -5.77 -1.87
N ALA A 23 -10.65 -5.50 -2.15
CA ALA A 23 -9.96 -4.32 -1.66
C ALA A 23 -10.60 -3.04 -2.22
N ARG A 24 -10.96 -3.04 -3.51
CA ARG A 24 -11.68 -1.95 -4.15
C ARG A 24 -13.02 -1.68 -3.47
N GLU A 25 -13.86 -2.70 -3.30
CA GLU A 25 -15.16 -2.56 -2.62
C GLU A 25 -14.99 -2.01 -1.19
N ALA A 26 -13.93 -2.43 -0.49
CA ALA A 26 -13.62 -1.95 0.84
C ALA A 26 -13.20 -0.47 0.88
N LEU A 27 -12.44 -0.01 -0.12
CA LEU A 27 -11.93 1.35 -0.24
C LEU A 27 -12.99 2.34 -0.76
N GLU A 28 -13.84 1.90 -1.70
CA GLU A 28 -14.92 2.72 -2.30
C GLU A 28 -15.96 3.20 -1.29
N ARG A 29 -15.97 2.63 -0.08
CA ARG A 29 -16.79 3.11 1.04
C ARG A 29 -16.33 4.48 1.59
N TYR A 30 -15.07 4.85 1.36
CA TYR A 30 -14.44 6.05 1.95
C TYR A 30 -13.72 6.93 0.93
N HIS A 31 -13.30 6.35 -0.20
CA HIS A 31 -12.47 7.02 -1.20
C HIS A 31 -13.01 6.82 -2.60
N GLU A 32 -12.75 7.78 -3.47
CA GLU A 32 -12.82 7.52 -4.90
C GLU A 32 -11.59 6.68 -5.30
N VAL A 33 -11.84 5.54 -5.94
CA VAL A 33 -10.81 4.57 -6.31
C VAL A 33 -10.72 4.46 -7.82
N TYR A 34 -9.50 4.62 -8.34
CA TYR A 34 -9.17 4.48 -9.74
C TYR A 34 -8.43 3.17 -9.96
N VAL A 35 -8.63 2.56 -11.13
CA VAL A 35 -7.91 1.34 -11.55
C VAL A 35 -6.95 1.75 -12.65
N ASP A 36 -5.67 1.48 -12.46
CA ASP A 36 -4.61 1.78 -13.44
C ASP A 36 -4.49 0.67 -14.49
N ASP A 37 -3.71 0.90 -15.55
CA ASP A 37 -3.54 -0.01 -16.69
C ASP A 37 -2.96 -1.38 -16.29
N ASP A 38 -2.22 -1.44 -15.18
CA ASP A 38 -1.66 -2.67 -14.60
C ASP A 38 -2.61 -3.38 -13.60
N GLY A 39 -3.80 -2.82 -13.38
CA GLY A 39 -4.79 -3.32 -12.44
C GLY A 39 -4.58 -2.86 -10.98
N ALA A 40 -3.57 -2.04 -10.70
CA ALA A 40 -3.39 -1.44 -9.39
C ALA A 40 -4.56 -0.49 -9.07
N LEU A 41 -4.98 -0.48 -7.81
CA LEU A 41 -5.94 0.50 -7.32
C LEU A 41 -5.18 1.73 -6.85
N THR A 42 -5.59 2.91 -7.26
CA THR A 42 -5.05 4.18 -6.75
C THR A 42 -6.17 5.02 -6.14
N PHE A 43 -5.88 5.70 -5.05
CA PHE A 43 -6.82 6.57 -4.36
C PHE A 43 -6.06 7.61 -3.53
N GLN A 44 -6.78 8.60 -3.03
CA GLN A 44 -6.21 9.64 -2.17
C GLN A 44 -6.91 9.68 -0.82
N HIS A 45 -6.14 9.62 0.26
CA HIS A 45 -6.62 9.82 1.62
C HIS A 45 -6.07 11.15 2.16
N GLY A 46 -6.92 12.17 2.28
CA GLY A 46 -6.45 13.54 2.56
C GLY A 46 -5.52 14.01 1.44
N GLU A 47 -4.27 14.34 1.78
CA GLU A 47 -3.24 14.72 0.81
C GLU A 47 -2.21 13.59 0.54
N VAL A 48 -2.52 12.36 0.94
CA VAL A 48 -1.65 11.18 0.80
C VAL A 48 -2.15 10.31 -0.36
N PRO A 49 -1.46 10.29 -1.52
CA PRO A 49 -1.74 9.33 -2.57
C PRO A 49 -1.36 7.91 -2.13
N CYS A 50 -2.24 6.95 -2.38
CA CYS A 50 -2.04 5.55 -2.03
C CYS A 50 -2.35 4.63 -3.20
N ALA A 51 -1.61 3.54 -3.30
CA ALA A 51 -1.77 2.49 -4.30
C ALA A 51 -1.86 1.11 -3.64
N VAL A 52 -2.73 0.25 -4.16
CA VAL A 52 -2.92 -1.13 -3.70
C VAL A 52 -2.74 -2.09 -4.86
N GLN A 53 -1.93 -3.13 -4.64
CA GLN A 53 -1.70 -4.22 -5.57
C GLN A 53 -1.88 -5.57 -4.85
N ALA A 54 -2.35 -6.59 -5.57
CA ALA A 54 -2.33 -7.97 -5.11
C ALA A 54 -1.27 -8.77 -5.85
N MET A 55 -0.62 -9.68 -5.14
CA MET A 55 0.34 -10.62 -5.70
C MET A 55 0.18 -11.99 -5.03
N GLN A 56 0.41 -13.05 -5.78
CA GLN A 56 0.49 -14.39 -5.20
C GLN A 56 1.96 -14.71 -4.88
N LEU A 57 2.25 -15.00 -3.60
CA LEU A 57 3.60 -15.38 -3.18
C LEU A 57 3.81 -16.89 -3.23
N ALA A 58 2.74 -17.65 -2.98
CA ALA A 58 2.70 -19.09 -3.05
C ALA A 58 1.25 -19.56 -3.29
N GLU A 59 1.06 -20.85 -3.56
CA GLU A 59 -0.27 -21.45 -3.59
C GLU A 59 -0.99 -21.24 -2.24
N GLY A 60 -2.19 -20.65 -2.26
CA GLY A 60 -2.93 -20.30 -1.04
C GLY A 60 -2.28 -19.21 -0.19
N LEU A 61 -1.46 -18.34 -0.80
CA LEU A 61 -0.91 -17.15 -0.16
C LEU A 61 -0.97 -15.94 -1.10
N VAL A 62 -2.14 -15.29 -1.13
CA VAL A 62 -2.32 -14.01 -1.81
C VAL A 62 -2.11 -12.85 -0.84
N VAL A 63 -1.24 -11.92 -1.21
CA VAL A 63 -0.82 -10.77 -0.41
C VAL A 63 -1.30 -9.48 -1.06
N LEU A 64 -1.84 -8.56 -0.25
CA LEU A 64 -2.04 -7.17 -0.65
C LEU A 64 -0.84 -6.35 -0.22
N SER A 65 -0.35 -5.50 -1.13
CA SER A 65 0.65 -4.47 -0.86
C SER A 65 -0.03 -3.11 -1.00
N LEU A 66 -0.12 -2.36 0.09
CA LEU A 66 -0.53 -0.96 0.11
C LEU A 66 0.72 -0.09 0.23
N THR A 67 0.88 0.86 -0.69
CA THR A 67 1.95 1.84 -0.66
C THR A 67 1.33 3.23 -0.67
N CYS A 68 1.63 4.03 0.33
CA CYS A 68 1.23 5.43 0.39
C CYS A 68 2.46 6.32 0.27
N VAL A 69 2.34 7.38 -0.51
CA VAL A 69 3.33 8.46 -0.50
C VAL A 69 2.99 9.38 0.65
N VAL A 70 3.86 9.42 1.64
CA VAL A 70 3.70 10.27 2.83
C VAL A 70 4.17 11.70 2.51
N ALA A 71 5.32 11.84 1.86
CA ALA A 71 5.88 13.14 1.48
C ALA A 71 6.81 13.00 0.26
N TRP A 72 6.95 14.09 -0.49
CA TRP A 72 7.83 14.20 -1.66
C TRP A 72 8.74 15.41 -1.53
N ASP A 73 9.89 15.35 -2.19
CA ASP A 73 10.83 16.47 -2.31
C ASP A 73 11.18 17.12 -0.95
N LEU A 74 11.26 16.32 0.12
CA LEU A 74 11.67 16.81 1.44
C LEU A 74 13.17 17.17 1.42
N PRO A 75 13.62 18.15 2.23
CA PRO A 75 15.03 18.39 2.42
C PRO A 75 15.76 17.12 2.84
N ASP A 76 16.90 16.82 2.21
CA ASP A 76 17.74 15.67 2.54
C ASP A 76 18.54 15.94 3.82
N GLU A 77 17.80 16.07 4.92
CA GLU A 77 18.34 16.30 6.25
C GLU A 77 18.34 15.00 7.05
N PRO A 78 19.52 14.54 7.54
CA PRO A 78 19.62 13.28 8.29
C PRO A 78 18.69 13.21 9.51
N ALA A 79 18.38 14.34 10.14
CA ALA A 79 17.47 14.41 11.28
C ALA A 79 16.02 14.08 10.90
N MET A 80 15.56 14.49 9.72
CA MET A 80 14.22 14.14 9.22
C MET A 80 14.14 12.66 8.87
N ALA A 81 15.18 12.12 8.22
CA ALA A 81 15.26 10.69 7.90
C ALA A 81 15.27 9.81 9.15
N VAL A 82 16.03 10.18 10.19
CA VAL A 82 16.06 9.46 11.48
C VAL A 82 14.71 9.58 12.20
N SER A 83 14.13 10.77 12.25
CA SER A 83 12.81 11.03 12.86
C SER A 83 11.70 10.21 12.20
N ALA A 84 11.71 10.13 10.86
CA ALA A 84 10.80 9.30 10.09
C ALA A 84 11.02 7.81 10.38
N ALA A 85 12.27 7.33 10.36
CA ALA A 85 12.60 5.93 10.62
C ALA A 85 12.23 5.48 12.05
N GLU A 86 12.47 6.31 13.06
CA GLU A 86 12.10 6.04 14.45
C GLU A 86 10.58 5.89 14.62
N ARG A 87 9.80 6.79 14.01
CA ARG A 87 8.32 6.74 14.04
C ARG A 87 7.77 5.57 13.25
N ALA A 88 8.40 5.23 12.13
CA ALA A 88 8.08 4.01 11.37
C ALA A 88 8.19 2.77 12.25
N GLY A 89 9.23 2.69 13.08
CA GLY A 89 9.47 1.58 14.00
C GLY A 89 8.47 1.51 15.17
N GLN A 90 7.71 2.58 15.42
CA GLN A 90 6.62 2.60 16.42
C GLN A 90 5.26 2.23 15.82
N GLY A 91 5.10 2.36 14.50
CA GLY A 91 3.86 2.02 13.79
C GLY A 91 3.67 0.51 13.65
N MET A 92 2.54 -0.01 14.12
CA MET A 92 2.18 -1.43 13.91
C MET A 92 1.75 -1.74 12.47
N PHE A 93 1.42 -0.71 11.69
CA PHE A 93 0.78 -0.83 10.38
C PHE A 93 1.56 -0.07 9.30
N GLY A 94 2.64 -0.70 8.84
CA GLY A 94 3.45 -0.24 7.72
C GLY A 94 4.92 -0.10 8.08
N THR A 95 5.74 0.02 7.06
CA THR A 95 7.17 0.29 7.15
C THR A 95 7.45 1.50 6.28
N LEU A 96 8.16 2.49 6.84
CA LEU A 96 8.59 3.65 6.06
C LEU A 96 9.80 3.28 5.20
N GLY A 97 9.75 3.71 3.94
CA GLY A 97 10.86 3.72 3.01
C GLY A 97 11.24 5.16 2.69
N VAL A 98 12.53 5.44 2.65
CA VAL A 98 13.10 6.71 2.17
C VAL A 98 13.80 6.46 0.85
N VAL A 99 13.49 7.27 -0.16
CA VAL A 99 14.13 7.25 -1.47
C VAL A 99 14.75 8.62 -1.72
N HIS A 100 16.07 8.67 -1.93
CA HIS A 100 16.75 9.92 -2.28
C HIS A 100 16.62 10.16 -3.78
N THR A 101 16.21 11.37 -4.14
CA THR A 101 16.04 11.85 -5.52
C THR A 101 16.94 13.06 -5.76
N GLU A 102 17.03 13.54 -7.01
CA GLU A 102 17.75 14.78 -7.32
C GLU A 102 17.14 16.03 -6.64
N ARG A 103 15.87 15.93 -6.21
CA ARG A 103 15.10 17.04 -5.64
C ARG A 103 15.02 17.00 -4.11
N GLY A 104 15.53 15.94 -3.47
CA GLY A 104 15.47 15.75 -2.03
C GLY A 104 15.24 14.30 -1.67
N MET A 105 14.33 14.04 -0.74
CA MET A 105 13.93 12.69 -0.36
C MET A 105 12.41 12.50 -0.39
N ASP A 106 11.99 11.35 -0.91
CA ASP A 106 10.61 10.89 -0.90
C ASP A 106 10.42 9.88 0.23
N VAL A 107 9.31 10.02 0.94
CA VAL A 107 8.94 9.15 2.06
C VAL A 107 7.69 8.39 1.69
N THR A 108 7.77 7.07 1.75
CA THR A 108 6.66 6.15 1.47
C THR A 108 6.36 5.30 2.68
N LEU A 109 5.09 4.97 2.92
CA LEU A 109 4.66 3.96 3.87
C LEU A 109 4.17 2.74 3.09
N ARG A 110 4.79 1.59 3.32
CA ARG A 110 4.39 0.32 2.69
C ARG A 110 3.91 -0.67 3.73
N TYR A 111 2.76 -1.27 3.51
CA TYR A 111 2.26 -2.39 4.31
C TYR A 111 1.86 -3.54 3.40
N ALA A 112 2.41 -4.72 3.65
CA ALA A 112 2.07 -5.93 2.93
C ALA A 112 1.57 -6.99 3.91
N PHE A 113 0.41 -7.58 3.64
CA PHE A 113 -0.19 -8.58 4.50
C PHE A 113 -0.94 -9.65 3.71
N PRO A 114 -0.94 -10.91 4.18
CA PRO A 114 -1.83 -11.92 3.65
C PRO A 114 -3.28 -11.49 3.87
N ALA A 115 -4.05 -11.40 2.80
CA ALA A 115 -5.45 -10.97 2.86
C ALA A 115 -6.41 -12.05 2.34
N GLU A 116 -5.88 -13.23 2.04
CA GLU A 116 -6.67 -14.39 1.68
C GLU A 116 -7.67 -14.77 2.78
N GLY A 117 -8.94 -14.96 2.39
CA GLY A 117 -10.02 -15.31 3.29
C GLY A 117 -10.57 -14.15 4.15
N LEU A 118 -10.03 -12.93 4.03
CA LEU A 118 -10.61 -11.77 4.70
C LEU A 118 -11.85 -11.28 3.96
N ALA A 119 -12.92 -11.01 4.70
CA ALA A 119 -14.09 -10.32 4.15
C ALA A 119 -13.81 -8.81 3.98
N ALA A 120 -14.64 -8.15 3.17
CA ALA A 120 -14.47 -6.73 2.84
C ALA A 120 -14.50 -5.78 4.05
N GLU A 121 -15.19 -6.14 5.15
CA GLU A 121 -15.26 -5.31 6.37
C GLU A 121 -13.96 -5.35 7.20
N PRO A 122 -13.42 -6.53 7.58
CA PRO A 122 -12.08 -6.63 8.16
C PRO A 122 -10.99 -6.01 7.27
N LEU A 123 -11.08 -6.24 5.96
CA LEU A 123 -10.13 -5.69 5.00
C LEU A 123 -10.17 -4.16 4.98
N SER A 124 -11.36 -3.58 4.98
CA SER A 124 -11.55 -2.14 5.09
C SER A 124 -10.90 -1.57 6.36
N THR A 125 -11.10 -2.24 7.50
CA THR A 125 -10.50 -1.80 8.77
C THR A 125 -8.97 -1.76 8.69
N LEU A 126 -8.33 -2.82 8.18
CA LEU A 126 -6.87 -2.88 8.01
C LEU A 126 -6.35 -1.79 7.07
N LEU A 127 -6.98 -1.62 5.91
CA LEU A 127 -6.60 -0.59 4.95
C LEU A 127 -6.73 0.81 5.57
N MET A 128 -7.80 1.07 6.31
CA MET A 128 -8.02 2.36 6.99
C MET A 128 -7.00 2.64 8.09
N LEU A 129 -6.55 1.63 8.84
CA LEU A 129 -5.49 1.81 9.84
C LEU A 129 -4.17 2.24 9.20
N VAL A 130 -3.79 1.65 8.07
CA VAL A 130 -2.54 1.98 7.37
C VAL A 130 -2.59 3.39 6.77
N VAL A 131 -3.66 3.75 6.05
CA VAL A 131 -3.75 5.09 5.42
C VAL A 131 -3.89 6.22 6.45
N SER A 132 -4.52 5.93 7.60
CA SER A 132 -4.57 6.86 8.73
C SER A 132 -3.17 7.10 9.30
N THR A 133 -2.38 6.03 9.42
CA THR A 133 -0.96 6.13 9.84
C THR A 133 -0.16 6.98 8.85
N ALA A 134 -0.34 6.77 7.54
CA ALA A 134 0.34 7.56 6.50
C ALA A 134 0.00 9.05 6.61
N SER A 135 -1.26 9.38 6.88
CA SER A 135 -1.71 10.78 7.00
C SER A 135 -1.19 11.46 8.26
N GLN A 136 -1.13 10.74 9.39
CA GLN A 136 -0.50 11.24 10.61
C GLN A 136 0.99 11.53 10.38
N LEU A 137 1.70 10.60 9.74
CA LEU A 137 3.11 10.77 9.42
C LEU A 137 3.34 11.96 8.47
N ARG A 138 2.45 12.18 7.50
CA ARG A 138 2.53 13.35 6.61
C ARG A 138 2.40 14.65 7.39
N ALA A 139 1.39 14.76 8.24
CA ALA A 139 1.16 15.98 9.04
C ALA A 139 2.39 16.31 9.90
N GLU A 140 3.02 15.29 10.50
CA GLU A 140 4.22 15.46 11.30
C GLU A 140 5.47 15.85 10.49
N LEU A 141 5.61 15.35 9.26
CA LEU A 141 6.77 15.62 8.41
C LEU A 141 6.70 16.96 7.67
N VAL A 142 5.49 17.36 7.26
CA VAL A 142 5.27 18.58 6.47
C VAL A 142 4.88 19.78 7.35
N GLY A 143 4.44 19.54 8.58
CA GLY A 143 4.18 20.58 9.57
C GLY A 143 2.90 21.38 9.32
N ASP A 144 1.80 20.69 9.00
CA ASP A 144 0.46 21.29 8.95
C ASP A 144 -0.12 21.56 10.36
#